data_AF-A0ABC9IKK9-F1
#
_entry.id   AF-A0ABC9IKK9-F1
#
_cell.length_a   1.000
_cell.length_b   1.000
_cell.length_c   1.000
_cell.angle_alpha   90.00
_cell.angle_beta   90.00
_cell.angle_gamma   90.00
#
_symmetry.space_group_name_H-M   'P 1'
#
loop_
_entity.id
_entity.type
_entity.pdbx_description
1 polymer ?
#
loop_
_entity_poly.entity_id
_entity_poly.type
_entity_poly.pdbx_seq_one_letter_code
_entity_poly.pdbx_strand_id
1 'polypeptide(L)'
;MTAITNWKKFSAETTQALFVAVEEDDLVEANISLPQQIDLECSPESIRDNYALCLQFWEDGFSRRELLQLVNGFLQDPQLAAATRMRYKYIRARYKHLRFAQQLYGAPHRANRLFHTTTVVLGHFQDAFRNGNQKNLTLYGNLLRLLLSKPVWSYVRYALRHTRLESAQGFITYRQEQMRQLQTLIAGPALTGHQFHDVRKIVSRQVSFYDTLRSIDPDNREARQISRFLAAINGLMGDRHDVMVADKLAGGDIYDRPAILDIDIRQRLELLLARFPLSFSPSAVAAGR
;
A
#
# COMPACT_ATOMS: atom_id res chain seq x y z
N MET A 1 31.47 5.67 11.40
CA MET A 1 30.97 4.38 11.91
C MET A 1 29.52 4.22 11.44
N THR A 2 29.31 3.53 10.32
CA THR A 2 27.96 3.21 9.82
C THR A 2 27.38 2.11 10.71
N ALA A 3 26.39 2.46 11.54
CA ALA A 3 25.65 1.45 12.29
C ALA A 3 25.08 0.45 11.30
N ILE A 4 25.50 -0.81 11.39
CA ILE A 4 24.87 -1.92 10.68
C ILE A 4 23.45 -1.99 11.23
N THR A 5 22.46 -1.51 10.47
CA THR A 5 21.04 -1.58 10.85
C THR A 5 20.62 -3.04 10.76
N ASN A 6 20.79 -3.78 11.85
CA ASN A 6 20.30 -5.14 11.94
C ASN A 6 18.77 -5.09 12.14
N TRP A 7 18.04 -5.37 11.06
CA TRP A 7 16.58 -5.44 11.08
C TRP A 7 16.14 -6.74 11.75
N LYS A 8 15.11 -6.67 12.60
CA LYS A 8 14.48 -7.87 13.18
C LYS A 8 14.03 -8.79 12.04
N LYS A 9 14.27 -10.09 12.22
CA LYS A 9 13.77 -11.13 11.32
C LYS A 9 12.56 -11.78 11.95
N PHE A 10 11.53 -11.96 11.14
CA PHE A 10 10.28 -12.60 11.49
C PHE A 10 10.24 -14.01 10.91
N SER A 11 9.39 -14.85 11.50
CA SER A 11 9.24 -16.23 11.07
C SER A 11 8.54 -16.34 9.71
N ALA A 12 8.60 -17.53 9.11
CA ALA A 12 7.90 -17.81 7.87
C ALA A 12 6.37 -17.65 8.05
N GLU A 13 5.85 -18.01 9.22
CA GLU A 13 4.43 -17.90 9.57
C GLU A 13 3.99 -16.43 9.58
N THR A 14 4.77 -15.53 10.20
CA THR A 14 4.46 -14.09 10.21
C THR A 14 4.50 -13.48 8.80
N THR A 15 5.49 -13.83 7.99
CA THR A 15 5.58 -13.34 6.60
C THR A 15 4.47 -13.90 5.70
N GLN A 16 4.04 -15.14 5.95
CA GLN A 16 2.89 -15.75 5.28
C GLN A 16 1.57 -15.11 5.73
N ALA A 17 1.43 -14.79 7.03
CA ALA A 17 0.28 -14.05 7.53
C ALA A 17 0.13 -12.69 6.84
N LEU A 18 1.26 -11.97 6.65
CA LEU A 18 1.25 -10.72 5.88
C LEU A 18 0.90 -10.95 4.41
N PHE A 19 1.36 -12.05 3.80
CA PHE A 19 0.96 -12.38 2.44
C PHE A 19 -0.55 -12.57 2.31
N VAL A 20 -1.14 -13.37 3.21
CA VAL A 20 -2.60 -13.59 3.27
C VAL A 20 -3.32 -12.28 3.48
N ALA A 21 -2.84 -11.44 4.40
CA ALA A 21 -3.44 -10.13 4.66
C ALA A 21 -3.45 -9.24 3.41
N VAL A 22 -2.35 -9.20 2.65
CA VAL A 22 -2.25 -8.44 1.40
C VAL A 22 -3.13 -9.01 0.28
N GLU A 23 -3.39 -10.31 0.26
CA GLU A 23 -4.35 -10.91 -0.68
C GLU A 23 -5.80 -10.52 -0.35
N GLU A 24 -6.04 -10.15 0.90
CA GLU A 24 -7.33 -9.75 1.43
C GLU A 24 -7.62 -8.23 1.28
N ASP A 25 -6.66 -7.42 0.86
CA ASP A 25 -6.70 -5.94 0.82
C ASP A 25 -7.88 -5.32 0.04
N ASP A 26 -8.51 -6.10 -0.85
CA ASP A 26 -9.62 -5.67 -1.70
C ASP A 26 -10.91 -6.50 -1.45
N LEU A 27 -10.98 -7.30 -0.37
CA LEU A 27 -12.17 -8.08 -0.05
C LEU A 27 -13.27 -7.21 0.57
N VAL A 28 -14.44 -7.20 -0.09
CA VAL A 28 -15.62 -6.47 0.37
C VAL A 28 -16.44 -7.31 1.35
N GLU A 29 -16.34 -7.00 2.64
CA GLU A 29 -17.21 -7.56 3.67
C GLU A 29 -18.39 -6.64 3.98
N ALA A 30 -19.61 -7.15 3.83
CA ALA A 30 -20.82 -6.39 4.08
C ALA A 30 -20.97 -5.95 5.56
N ASN A 31 -20.71 -6.86 6.50
CA ASN A 31 -21.08 -6.70 7.92
C ASN A 31 -19.88 -6.43 8.86
N ILE A 32 -18.79 -5.86 8.35
CA ILE A 32 -17.62 -5.50 9.17
C ILE A 32 -17.84 -4.15 9.86
N SER A 33 -17.59 -4.10 11.18
CA SER A 33 -17.69 -2.88 11.98
C SER A 33 -16.32 -2.34 12.37
N LEU A 34 -16.22 -1.04 12.68
CA LEU A 34 -15.04 -0.44 13.31
C LEU A 34 -15.14 -0.50 14.84
N PRO A 35 -14.01 -0.56 15.57
CA PRO A 35 -14.00 -0.33 17.02
C PRO A 35 -14.57 1.06 17.37
N GLN A 36 -15.01 1.22 18.61
CA GLN A 36 -15.61 2.48 19.09
C GLN A 36 -14.63 3.65 19.05
N GLN A 37 -13.35 3.40 19.23
CA GLN A 37 -12.27 4.36 19.10
C GLN A 37 -11.06 3.63 18.53
N ILE A 38 -10.33 4.29 17.64
CA ILE A 38 -9.09 3.78 17.08
C ILE A 38 -7.93 4.28 17.93
N ASP A 39 -7.12 3.36 18.46
CA ASP A 39 -5.87 3.72 19.10
C ASP A 39 -4.79 4.09 18.07
N LEU A 40 -4.09 5.19 18.31
CA LEU A 40 -2.97 5.66 17.50
C LEU A 40 -1.61 5.45 18.17
N GLU A 41 -1.58 5.06 19.45
CA GLU A 41 -0.34 4.81 20.15
C GLU A 41 0.50 3.76 19.39
N CYS A 42 1.75 4.12 19.14
CA CYS A 42 2.67 3.28 18.37
C CYS A 42 4.08 3.55 18.89
N SER A 43 4.69 2.52 19.48
CA SER A 43 6.04 2.66 20.03
C SER A 43 7.09 2.78 18.91
N PRO A 44 8.27 3.39 19.17
CA PRO A 44 9.38 3.40 18.22
C PRO A 44 9.79 1.98 17.77
N GLU A 45 9.71 0.99 18.65
CA GLU A 45 9.97 -0.42 18.37
C GLU A 45 8.93 -0.98 17.41
N SER A 46 7.64 -0.65 17.60
CA SER A 46 6.56 -1.07 16.72
C SER A 46 6.73 -0.52 15.30
N ILE A 47 7.15 0.75 15.16
CA ILE A 47 7.48 1.36 13.85
C ILE A 47 8.63 0.61 13.19
N ARG A 48 9.68 0.30 13.96
CA ARG A 48 10.85 -0.44 13.47
C ARG A 48 10.48 -1.85 13.02
N ASP A 49 9.70 -2.56 13.82
CA ASP A 49 9.26 -3.93 13.57
C ASP A 49 8.32 -4.00 12.36
N ASN A 50 7.38 -3.06 12.24
CA ASN A 50 6.50 -2.95 11.08
C ASN A 50 7.31 -2.71 9.79
N TYR A 51 8.26 -1.78 9.80
CA TYR A 51 9.11 -1.55 8.63
C TYR A 51 9.97 -2.78 8.31
N ALA A 52 10.53 -3.44 9.33
CA ALA A 52 11.34 -4.64 9.18
C ALA A 52 10.57 -5.80 8.53
N LEU A 53 9.33 -6.04 8.95
CA LEU A 53 8.47 -7.06 8.35
C LEU A 53 8.17 -6.74 6.89
N CYS A 54 7.79 -5.49 6.57
CA CYS A 54 7.54 -5.07 5.19
C CYS A 54 8.78 -5.19 4.30
N LEU A 55 9.97 -4.88 4.83
CA LEU A 55 11.23 -5.03 4.12
C LEU A 55 11.52 -6.52 3.86
N GLN A 56 11.39 -7.37 4.88
CA GLN A 56 11.59 -8.81 4.75
C GLN A 56 10.60 -9.42 3.75
N PHE A 57 9.32 -9.05 3.81
CA PHE A 57 8.28 -9.52 2.90
C PHE A 57 8.59 -9.24 1.43
N TRP A 58 9.24 -8.10 1.14
CA TRP A 58 9.73 -7.79 -0.20
C TRP A 58 11.02 -8.54 -0.55
N GLU A 59 12.01 -8.57 0.35
CA GLU A 59 13.32 -9.18 0.10
C GLU A 59 13.25 -10.69 -0.11
N ASP A 60 12.45 -11.38 0.71
CA ASP A 60 12.36 -12.84 0.72
C ASP A 60 11.28 -13.34 -0.27
N GLY A 61 10.38 -12.44 -0.70
CA GLY A 61 9.21 -12.81 -1.49
C GLY A 61 9.49 -13.17 -2.96
N PHE A 62 10.61 -12.74 -3.53
CA PHE A 62 11.02 -13.01 -4.92
C PHE A 62 12.50 -12.69 -5.15
N SER A 63 13.05 -13.16 -6.27
CA SER A 63 14.39 -12.76 -6.70
C SER A 63 14.37 -11.76 -7.87
N ARG A 64 15.41 -10.91 -7.98
CA ARG A 64 15.61 -10.03 -9.15
C ARG A 64 15.56 -10.81 -10.47
N ARG A 65 16.18 -12.00 -10.50
CA ARG A 65 16.24 -12.85 -11.69
C ARG A 65 14.85 -13.32 -12.08
N GLU A 66 14.07 -13.77 -11.11
CA GLU A 66 12.70 -14.21 -11.30
C GLU A 66 11.81 -13.09 -11.89
N LEU A 67 11.83 -11.89 -11.30
CA LEU A 67 11.03 -10.78 -11.84
C LEU A 67 11.47 -10.42 -13.26
N LEU A 68 12.77 -10.44 -13.56
CA LEU A 68 13.28 -10.21 -14.91
C LEU A 68 12.81 -11.29 -15.90
N GLN A 69 12.78 -12.56 -15.48
CA GLN A 69 12.26 -13.68 -16.27
C GLN A 69 10.77 -13.51 -16.57
N LEU A 70 9.97 -13.10 -15.59
CA LEU A 70 8.55 -12.80 -15.80
C LEU A 70 8.36 -11.68 -16.84
N VAL A 71 9.07 -10.56 -16.67
CA VAL A 71 9.01 -9.42 -17.62
C VAL A 71 9.40 -9.87 -19.03
N ASN A 72 10.45 -10.68 -19.16
CA ASN A 72 10.87 -11.21 -20.46
C ASN A 72 9.82 -12.15 -21.07
N GLY A 73 9.20 -13.00 -20.25
CA GLY A 73 8.11 -13.88 -20.68
C GLY A 73 6.93 -13.09 -21.24
N PHE A 74 6.49 -12.03 -20.54
CA PHE A 74 5.39 -11.17 -21.00
C PHE A 74 5.69 -10.46 -22.32
N LEU A 75 6.95 -10.15 -22.59
CA LEU A 75 7.37 -9.54 -23.85
C LEU A 75 7.42 -10.54 -25.01
N GLN A 76 7.59 -11.83 -24.73
CA GLN A 76 7.70 -12.90 -25.74
C GLN A 76 6.34 -13.51 -26.06
N ASP A 77 5.52 -13.75 -25.04
CA ASP A 77 4.24 -14.43 -25.16
C ASP A 77 3.12 -13.62 -24.49
N PRO A 78 2.26 -12.95 -25.27
CA PRO A 78 1.08 -12.28 -24.76
C PRO A 78 0.05 -13.23 -24.11
N GLN A 79 0.14 -14.55 -24.35
CA GLN A 79 -0.78 -15.57 -23.84
C GLN A 79 -0.20 -16.40 -22.68
N LEU A 80 0.69 -15.81 -21.87
CA LEU A 80 1.25 -16.47 -20.70
C LEU A 80 0.21 -17.09 -19.76
N ALA A 81 0.57 -18.25 -19.22
CA ALA A 81 -0.22 -19.02 -18.27
C ALA A 81 -0.71 -18.18 -17.07
N ALA A 82 -1.91 -18.50 -16.57
CA ALA A 82 -2.53 -17.78 -15.46
C ALA A 82 -1.66 -17.73 -14.19
N ALA A 83 -0.92 -18.80 -13.90
CA ALA A 83 0.02 -18.86 -12.77
C ALA A 83 1.13 -17.80 -12.87
N THR A 84 1.67 -17.55 -14.07
CA THR A 84 2.69 -16.52 -14.32
C THR A 84 2.15 -15.12 -14.08
N ARG A 85 0.91 -14.87 -14.51
CA ARG A 85 0.18 -13.61 -14.26
C ARG A 85 -0.03 -13.38 -12.76
N MET A 86 -0.45 -14.42 -12.04
CA MET A 86 -0.62 -14.37 -10.60
C MET A 86 0.71 -14.09 -9.88
N ARG A 87 1.80 -14.75 -10.28
CA ARG A 87 3.11 -14.52 -9.67
C ARG A 87 3.57 -13.07 -9.85
N TYR A 88 3.37 -12.48 -11.02
CA TYR A 88 3.66 -11.06 -11.24
C TYR A 88 2.81 -10.15 -10.36
N LYS A 89 1.49 -10.40 -10.27
CA LYS A 89 0.57 -9.67 -9.38
C LYS A 89 1.09 -9.68 -7.93
N TYR A 90 1.53 -10.84 -7.45
CA TYR A 90 2.06 -11.02 -6.10
C TYR A 90 3.38 -10.26 -5.85
N ILE A 91 4.29 -10.23 -6.83
CA ILE A 91 5.51 -9.42 -6.72
C ILE A 91 5.15 -7.93 -6.69
N ARG A 92 4.24 -7.49 -7.56
CA ARG A 92 3.77 -6.10 -7.57
C ARG A 92 3.11 -5.70 -6.25
N ALA A 93 2.32 -6.58 -5.62
CA ALA A 93 1.71 -6.34 -4.32
C ALA A 93 2.78 -6.09 -3.24
N ARG A 94 3.87 -6.89 -3.21
CA ARG A 94 5.02 -6.67 -2.31
C ARG A 94 5.69 -5.32 -2.52
N TYR A 95 5.88 -4.89 -3.77
CA TYR A 95 6.40 -3.56 -4.08
C TYR A 95 5.48 -2.45 -3.56
N LYS A 96 4.17 -2.58 -3.78
CA LYS A 96 3.18 -1.61 -3.27
C LYS A 96 3.21 -1.53 -1.76
N HIS A 97 3.21 -2.67 -1.07
CA HIS A 97 3.19 -2.74 0.39
C HIS A 97 4.43 -2.08 1.00
N LEU A 98 5.64 -2.43 0.54
CA LEU A 98 6.86 -1.78 1.02
C LEU A 98 6.91 -0.28 0.65
N ARG A 99 6.35 0.13 -0.50
CA ARG A 99 6.25 1.55 -0.85
C ARG A 99 5.38 2.31 0.15
N PHE A 100 4.27 1.73 0.59
CA PHE A 100 3.44 2.30 1.65
C PHE A 100 4.17 2.33 2.99
N ALA A 101 4.90 1.26 3.33
CA ALA A 101 5.74 1.23 4.53
C ALA A 101 6.80 2.34 4.54
N GLN A 102 7.44 2.68 3.41
CA GLN A 102 8.34 3.84 3.34
C GLN A 102 7.62 5.17 3.57
N GLN A 103 6.38 5.31 3.10
CA GLN A 103 5.57 6.52 3.30
C GLN A 103 5.06 6.65 4.73
N LEU A 104 4.73 5.53 5.37
CA LEU A 104 4.26 5.48 6.75
C LEU A 104 5.40 5.70 7.74
N TYR A 105 6.45 4.89 7.63
CA TYR A 105 7.46 4.76 8.69
C TYR A 105 8.76 5.51 8.41
N GLY A 106 9.01 5.93 7.16
CA GLY A 106 10.19 6.71 6.82
C GLY A 106 10.02 8.17 7.20
N ALA A 107 11.04 8.79 7.79
CA ALA A 107 11.00 10.21 8.18
C ALA A 107 10.61 11.19 7.05
N PRO A 108 10.94 10.95 5.76
CA PRO A 108 10.49 11.81 4.68
C PRO A 108 9.00 11.65 4.31
N HIS A 109 8.31 10.65 4.86
CA HIS A 109 6.97 10.19 4.44
C HIS A 109 6.82 10.00 2.92
N ARG A 110 7.92 9.58 2.27
CA ARG A 110 8.04 9.39 0.83
C ARG A 110 8.86 8.14 0.54
N ALA A 111 8.45 7.41 -0.48
CA ALA A 111 9.22 6.27 -0.97
C ALA A 111 10.51 6.73 -1.65
N ASN A 112 11.54 5.88 -1.61
CA ASN A 112 12.77 6.10 -2.37
C ASN A 112 12.40 6.26 -3.86
N ARG A 113 12.98 7.26 -4.54
CA ARG A 113 12.61 7.61 -5.92
C ARG A 113 12.68 6.44 -6.89
N LEU A 114 13.77 5.67 -6.88
CA LEU A 114 13.92 4.53 -7.79
C LEU A 114 12.97 3.38 -7.44
N PHE A 115 12.75 3.13 -6.15
CA PHE A 115 11.78 2.14 -5.72
C PHE A 115 10.34 2.53 -6.10
N HIS A 116 9.99 3.80 -5.91
CA HIS A 116 8.73 4.38 -6.33
C HIS A 116 8.51 4.24 -7.84
N THR A 117 9.49 4.67 -8.64
CA THR A 117 9.44 4.56 -10.11
C THR A 117 9.27 3.10 -10.53
N THR A 118 10.03 2.17 -9.94
CA THR A 118 9.88 0.74 -10.22
C THR A 118 8.47 0.25 -9.94
N THR A 119 7.90 0.63 -8.78
CA THR A 119 6.52 0.26 -8.41
C THR A 119 5.48 0.80 -9.39
N VAL A 120 5.65 2.03 -9.87
CA VAL A 120 4.76 2.65 -10.87
C VAL A 120 4.87 1.95 -12.22
N VAL A 121 6.08 1.71 -12.70
CA VAL A 121 6.34 1.04 -13.99
C VAL A 121 5.82 -0.40 -13.98
N LEU A 122 5.92 -1.14 -12.85
CA LEU A 122 5.27 -2.45 -12.70
C LEU A 122 3.75 -2.37 -12.89
N GLY A 123 3.12 -1.29 -12.42
CA GLY A 123 1.70 -1.02 -12.67
C GLY A 123 1.40 -0.81 -14.15
N HIS A 124 2.07 0.16 -14.78
CA HIS A 124 1.83 0.46 -16.19
C HIS A 124 2.14 -0.72 -17.11
N PHE A 125 3.14 -1.53 -16.78
CA PHE A 125 3.44 -2.77 -17.50
C PHE A 125 2.28 -3.78 -17.42
N GLN A 126 1.74 -4.00 -16.22
CA GLN A 126 0.58 -4.86 -16.01
C GLN A 126 -0.65 -4.35 -16.79
N ASP A 127 -0.90 -3.05 -16.76
CA ASP A 127 -2.05 -2.44 -17.42
C ASP A 127 -1.90 -2.49 -18.94
N ALA A 128 -0.69 -2.28 -19.46
CA ALA A 128 -0.39 -2.44 -20.89
C ALA A 128 -0.62 -3.88 -21.36
N PHE A 129 -0.23 -4.87 -20.55
CA PHE A 129 -0.49 -6.28 -20.82
C PHE A 129 -1.99 -6.59 -20.83
N ARG A 130 -2.74 -6.19 -19.78
CA ARG A 130 -4.19 -6.44 -19.66
C ARG A 130 -4.99 -5.86 -20.83
N ASN A 131 -4.57 -4.72 -21.35
CA ASN A 131 -5.27 -4.01 -22.43
C ASN A 131 -4.72 -4.34 -23.83
N GLY A 132 -3.81 -5.31 -23.98
CA GLY A 132 -3.23 -5.68 -25.27
C GLY A 132 -2.40 -4.60 -25.95
N ASN A 133 -1.96 -3.57 -25.21
CA ASN A 133 -1.20 -2.44 -25.75
C ASN A 133 0.30 -2.81 -25.90
N GLN A 134 0.63 -3.43 -27.03
CA GLN A 134 1.98 -3.95 -27.31
C GLN A 134 3.09 -2.89 -27.28
N LYS A 135 2.79 -1.66 -27.70
CA LYS A 135 3.74 -0.55 -27.67
C LYS A 135 4.13 -0.20 -26.23
N ASN A 136 3.15 -0.01 -25.36
CA ASN A 136 3.38 0.29 -23.96
C ASN A 136 3.98 -0.91 -23.21
N LEU A 137 3.58 -2.13 -23.57
CA LEU A 137 4.14 -3.35 -23.00
C LEU A 137 5.65 -3.42 -23.24
N THR A 138 6.08 -3.18 -24.49
CA THR A 138 7.50 -3.15 -24.87
C THR A 138 8.25 -2.01 -24.18
N LEU A 139 7.69 -0.81 -24.15
CA LEU A 139 8.28 0.36 -23.50
C LEU A 139 8.54 0.11 -22.01
N TYR A 140 7.49 -0.25 -21.26
CA TYR A 140 7.61 -0.46 -19.82
C TYR A 140 8.41 -1.72 -19.49
N GLY A 141 8.37 -2.76 -20.33
CA GLY A 141 9.20 -3.96 -20.16
C GLY A 141 10.70 -3.64 -20.28
N ASN A 142 11.09 -2.84 -21.27
CA ASN A 142 12.48 -2.39 -21.40
C ASN A 142 12.92 -1.47 -20.26
N LEU A 143 12.03 -0.59 -19.78
CA LEU A 143 12.30 0.22 -18.59
C LEU A 143 12.48 -0.64 -17.34
N LEU A 144 11.68 -1.70 -17.17
CA LEU A 144 11.86 -2.67 -16.07
C LEU A 144 13.20 -3.41 -16.18
N ARG A 145 13.63 -3.81 -17.38
CA ARG A 145 14.97 -4.42 -17.57
C ARG A 145 16.09 -3.50 -17.06
N LEU A 146 16.00 -2.20 -17.33
CA LEU A 146 16.96 -1.21 -16.84
C LEU A 146 16.88 -1.05 -15.31
N LEU A 147 15.67 -0.91 -14.77
CA LEU A 147 15.45 -0.75 -13.32
C LEU A 147 15.84 -2.01 -12.52
N LEU A 148 15.77 -3.18 -13.15
CA LEU A 148 16.19 -4.48 -12.59
C LEU A 148 17.63 -4.84 -12.94
N SER A 149 18.40 -3.92 -13.52
CA SER A 149 19.84 -4.13 -13.72
C SER A 149 20.54 -4.31 -12.36
N LYS A 150 21.66 -5.04 -12.35
CA LYS A 150 22.42 -5.28 -11.11
C LYS A 150 22.76 -4.00 -10.32
N PRO A 151 23.28 -2.92 -10.93
CA PRO A 151 23.65 -1.72 -10.18
C PRO A 151 22.43 -1.02 -9.57
N VAL A 152 21.34 -0.87 -10.32
CA VAL A 152 20.11 -0.23 -9.82
C VAL A 152 19.49 -1.06 -8.69
N TRP A 153 19.42 -2.39 -8.86
CA TRP A 153 18.91 -3.29 -7.83
C TRP A 153 19.72 -3.20 -6.52
N SER A 154 21.05 -3.25 -6.62
CA SER A 154 21.93 -3.15 -5.45
C SER A 154 21.77 -1.81 -4.73
N TYR A 155 21.70 -0.71 -5.48
CA TYR A 155 21.44 0.62 -4.91
C TYR A 155 20.09 0.68 -4.19
N VAL A 156 19.02 0.22 -4.84
CA VAL A 156 17.66 0.22 -4.25
C VAL A 156 17.65 -0.60 -2.96
N ARG A 157 18.19 -1.82 -2.99
CA ARG A 157 18.26 -2.68 -1.79
C ARG A 157 19.06 -2.03 -0.66
N TYR A 158 20.19 -1.39 -0.98
CA TYR A 158 20.96 -0.64 0.00
C TYR A 158 20.14 0.52 0.59
N ALA A 159 19.52 1.34 -0.26
CA ALA A 159 18.72 2.48 0.18
C ALA A 159 17.55 2.07 1.07
N LEU A 160 16.86 0.96 0.75
CA LEU A 160 15.76 0.43 1.56
C LEU A 160 16.24 0.03 2.96
N ARG A 161 17.37 -0.68 3.06
CA ARG A 161 17.95 -1.13 4.34
C ARG A 161 18.46 0.00 5.23
N HIS A 162 18.73 1.17 4.66
CA HIS A 162 19.24 2.35 5.35
C HIS A 162 18.20 3.48 5.43
N THR A 163 16.91 3.14 5.31
CA THR A 163 15.83 4.10 5.50
C THR A 163 15.87 4.63 6.93
N ARG A 164 15.97 5.96 7.08
CA ARG A 164 15.77 6.63 8.37
C ARG A 164 14.29 6.57 8.73
N LEU A 165 13.99 5.94 9.86
CA LEU A 165 12.64 5.85 10.38
C LEU A 165 12.20 7.15 11.06
N GLU A 166 10.89 7.35 11.08
CA GLU A 166 10.22 8.41 11.80
C GLU A 166 10.11 8.08 13.31
N SER A 167 9.96 9.12 14.12
CA SER A 167 9.60 9.04 15.53
C SER A 167 8.14 8.59 15.73
N ALA A 168 7.81 8.10 16.93
CA ALA A 168 6.44 7.77 17.31
C ALA A 168 5.47 8.95 17.12
N GLN A 169 5.85 10.13 17.62
CA GLN A 169 5.03 11.34 17.47
C GLN A 169 4.90 11.78 16.01
N GLY A 170 5.98 11.74 15.23
CA GLY A 170 5.94 12.09 13.81
C GLY A 170 5.02 11.15 13.01
N PHE A 171 5.08 9.85 13.29
CA PHE A 171 4.19 8.86 12.70
C PHE A 171 2.72 9.12 13.02
N ILE A 172 2.38 9.38 14.28
CA ILE A 172 1.02 9.70 14.72
C ILE A 172 0.52 10.98 14.02
N THR A 173 1.32 12.04 14.04
CA THR A 173 1.01 13.31 13.37
C THR A 173 0.75 13.09 11.88
N TYR A 174 1.58 12.28 11.20
CA TYR A 174 1.39 11.97 9.79
C TYR A 174 0.07 11.23 9.54
N ARG A 175 -0.28 10.23 10.37
CA ARG A 175 -1.56 9.52 10.24
C ARG A 175 -2.76 10.44 10.46
N GLN A 176 -2.69 11.36 11.42
CA GLN A 176 -3.73 12.37 11.63
C GLN A 176 -3.85 13.31 10.43
N GLU A 177 -2.74 13.74 9.85
CA GLU A 177 -2.74 14.59 8.66
C GLU A 177 -3.37 13.88 7.45
N GLN A 178 -3.11 12.59 7.30
CA GLN A 178 -3.78 11.74 6.31
C GLN A 178 -5.31 11.73 6.49
N MET A 179 -5.80 11.67 7.73
CA MET A 179 -7.23 11.71 8.02
C MET A 179 -7.84 13.10 7.83
N ARG A 180 -7.13 14.18 8.15
CA ARG A 180 -7.58 15.56 7.83
C ARG A 180 -7.66 15.80 6.33
N GLN A 181 -6.69 15.29 5.58
CA GLN A 181 -6.73 15.32 4.12
C GLN A 181 -7.94 14.54 3.59
N LEU A 182 -8.21 13.35 4.14
CA LEU A 182 -9.38 12.57 3.79
C LEU A 182 -10.68 13.32 4.08
N GLN A 183 -10.80 13.94 5.25
CA GLN A 183 -11.95 14.78 5.63
C GLN A 183 -12.18 15.91 4.63
N THR A 184 -11.11 16.61 4.24
CA THR A 184 -11.17 17.67 3.23
C THR A 184 -11.65 17.15 1.88
N LEU A 185 -11.14 15.99 1.45
CA LEU A 185 -11.52 15.40 0.16
C LEU A 185 -13.00 15.03 0.12
N ILE A 186 -13.54 14.41 1.18
CA ILE A 186 -14.92 13.90 1.16
C ILE A 186 -15.98 14.90 1.63
N ALA A 187 -15.58 16.10 2.05
CA ALA A 187 -16.49 17.18 2.43
C ALA A 187 -17.42 17.60 1.28
N GLY A 188 -16.92 17.54 0.03
CA GLY A 188 -17.74 17.74 -1.16
C GLY A 188 -18.51 16.47 -1.56
N PRO A 189 -19.71 16.58 -2.18
CA PRO A 189 -20.53 15.41 -2.56
C PRO A 189 -19.90 14.59 -3.71
N ALA A 190 -19.10 15.23 -4.56
CA ALA A 190 -18.52 14.63 -5.76
C ALA A 190 -16.98 14.74 -5.77
N LEU A 191 -16.33 13.71 -6.31
CA LEU A 191 -14.88 13.64 -6.47
C LEU A 191 -14.51 13.50 -7.94
N THR A 192 -13.47 14.20 -8.38
CA THR A 192 -12.77 13.88 -9.64
C THR A 192 -12.02 12.55 -9.51
N GLY A 193 -11.64 11.93 -10.64
CA GLY A 193 -10.84 10.70 -10.62
C GLY A 193 -9.51 10.85 -9.89
N HIS A 194 -8.88 12.03 -9.94
CA HIS A 194 -7.68 12.31 -9.17
C HIS A 194 -7.94 12.31 -7.66
N GLN A 195 -8.99 13.00 -7.21
CA GLN A 195 -9.38 13.04 -5.79
C GLN A 195 -9.79 11.65 -5.29
N PHE A 196 -10.54 10.89 -6.09
CA PHE A 196 -10.90 9.52 -5.79
C PHE A 196 -9.66 8.63 -5.61
N HIS A 197 -8.68 8.76 -6.49
CA HIS A 197 -7.41 8.06 -6.38
C HIS A 197 -6.61 8.47 -5.13
N ASP A 198 -6.64 9.74 -4.74
CA ASP A 198 -5.98 10.22 -3.52
C ASP A 198 -6.65 9.70 -2.24
N VAL A 199 -7.99 9.65 -2.20
CA VAL A 199 -8.75 8.97 -1.13
C VAL A 199 -8.31 7.51 -1.03
N ARG A 200 -8.32 6.78 -2.16
CA ARG A 200 -7.91 5.37 -2.17
C ARG A 200 -6.48 5.19 -1.65
N LYS A 201 -5.54 6.06 -2.03
CA LYS A 201 -4.16 6.01 -1.52
C LYS A 201 -4.07 6.18 -0.01
N ILE A 202 -4.89 7.06 0.59
CA ILE A 202 -4.92 7.26 2.05
C ILE A 202 -5.41 5.98 2.73
N VAL A 203 -6.54 5.43 2.26
CA VAL A 203 -7.11 4.18 2.78
C VAL A 203 -6.12 3.02 2.64
N SER A 204 -5.53 2.82 1.45
CA SER A 204 -4.57 1.76 1.20
C SER A 204 -3.32 1.83 2.07
N ARG A 205 -2.88 3.04 2.47
CA ARG A 205 -1.79 3.18 3.45
C ARG A 205 -2.22 2.71 4.83
N GLN A 206 -3.44 3.01 5.27
CA GLN A 206 -3.93 2.52 6.56
C GLN A 206 -4.14 1.00 6.55
N VAL A 207 -4.69 0.44 5.46
CA VAL A 207 -4.79 -1.03 5.24
C VAL A 207 -3.42 -1.67 5.46
N SER A 208 -2.41 -1.21 4.70
CA SER A 208 -1.03 -1.71 4.79
C SER A 208 -0.44 -1.64 6.20
N PHE A 209 -0.75 -0.60 6.98
CA PHE A 209 -0.35 -0.51 8.39
C PHE A 209 -0.99 -1.60 9.25
N TYR A 210 -2.32 -1.71 9.21
CA TYR A 210 -3.05 -2.65 10.05
C TYR A 210 -2.85 -4.11 9.64
N ASP A 211 -2.61 -4.39 8.35
CA ASP A 211 -2.18 -5.71 7.90
C ASP A 211 -0.82 -6.11 8.45
N THR A 212 0.10 -5.16 8.52
CA THR A 212 1.42 -5.40 9.11
C THR A 212 1.28 -5.68 10.60
N LEU A 213 0.50 -4.86 11.32
CA LEU A 213 0.25 -5.06 12.76
C LEU A 213 -0.40 -6.42 13.06
N ARG A 214 -1.52 -6.76 12.40
CA ARG A 214 -2.23 -8.03 12.65
C ARG A 214 -1.42 -9.26 12.21
N SER A 215 -0.39 -9.08 11.39
CA SER A 215 0.53 -10.16 11.02
C SER A 215 1.61 -10.39 12.08
N ILE A 216 2.11 -9.30 12.70
CA ILE A 216 3.07 -9.39 13.80
C ILE A 216 2.40 -9.91 15.08
N ASP A 217 1.19 -9.43 15.36
CA ASP A 217 0.37 -9.82 16.51
C ASP A 217 -1.00 -10.34 16.04
N PRO A 218 -1.12 -11.65 15.75
CA PRO A 218 -2.37 -12.26 15.29
C PRO A 218 -3.52 -12.21 16.30
N ASP A 219 -3.21 -12.03 17.59
CA ASP A 219 -4.20 -11.93 18.66
C ASP A 219 -4.77 -10.52 18.79
N ASN A 220 -4.18 -9.54 18.08
CA ASN A 220 -4.68 -8.18 18.00
C ASN A 220 -5.98 -8.10 17.17
N ARG A 221 -7.10 -8.35 17.86
CA ARG A 221 -8.45 -8.32 17.27
C ARG A 221 -8.81 -6.95 16.70
N GLU A 222 -8.37 -5.87 17.33
CA GLU A 222 -8.65 -4.51 16.88
C GLU A 222 -7.95 -4.21 15.55
N ALA A 223 -6.65 -4.51 15.44
CA ALA A 223 -5.91 -4.35 14.20
C ALA A 223 -6.52 -5.16 13.05
N ARG A 224 -6.95 -6.40 13.33
CA ARG A 224 -7.66 -7.23 12.35
C ARG A 224 -8.99 -6.59 11.93
N GLN A 225 -9.79 -6.13 12.88
CA GLN A 225 -11.09 -5.51 12.60
C GLN A 225 -10.92 -4.25 11.74
N ILE A 226 -9.98 -3.37 12.09
CA ILE A 226 -9.71 -2.14 11.35
C ILE A 226 -9.17 -2.47 9.95
N SER A 227 -8.22 -3.40 9.83
CA SER A 227 -7.70 -3.86 8.53
C SER A 227 -8.84 -4.34 7.62
N ARG A 228 -9.70 -5.26 8.09
CA ARG A 228 -10.81 -5.79 7.29
C ARG A 228 -11.83 -4.72 6.90
N PHE A 229 -12.12 -3.77 7.80
CA PHE A 229 -13.00 -2.65 7.49
C PHE A 229 -12.43 -1.77 6.37
N LEU A 230 -11.14 -1.43 6.45
CA LEU A 230 -10.47 -0.62 5.45
C LEU A 230 -10.27 -1.36 4.13
N ALA A 231 -10.05 -2.68 4.17
CA ALA A 231 -9.99 -3.55 2.98
C ALA A 231 -11.33 -3.54 2.22
N ALA A 232 -12.46 -3.55 2.94
CA ALA A 232 -13.77 -3.41 2.30
C ALA A 232 -13.93 -2.08 1.57
N ILE A 233 -13.46 -0.96 2.15
CA ILE A 233 -13.43 0.34 1.46
C ILE A 233 -12.53 0.27 0.22
N ASN A 234 -11.32 -0.28 0.36
CA ASN A 234 -10.37 -0.43 -0.75
C ASN A 234 -10.95 -1.25 -1.91
N GLY A 235 -11.67 -2.34 -1.61
CA GLY A 235 -12.33 -3.20 -2.59
C GLY A 235 -13.43 -2.47 -3.36
N LEU A 236 -14.35 -1.80 -2.66
CA LEU A 236 -15.40 -0.98 -3.27
C LEU A 236 -14.81 0.13 -4.16
N MET A 237 -13.74 0.78 -3.68
CA MET A 237 -13.02 1.77 -4.47
C MET A 237 -12.25 1.16 -5.65
N GLY A 238 -11.83 -0.10 -5.50
CA GLY A 238 -11.23 -0.96 -6.51
C GLY A 238 -12.08 -1.07 -7.75
N ASP A 239 -13.26 -1.61 -7.57
CA ASP A 239 -14.22 -1.88 -8.64
C ASP A 239 -14.60 -0.58 -9.36
N ARG A 240 -14.85 0.49 -8.61
CA ARG A 240 -15.18 1.79 -9.19
C ARG A 240 -14.02 2.39 -10.00
N HIS A 241 -12.79 2.28 -9.49
CA HIS A 241 -11.61 2.77 -10.20
C HIS A 241 -11.39 2.02 -11.52
N ASP A 242 -11.58 0.70 -11.53
CA ASP A 242 -11.40 -0.12 -12.73
C ASP A 242 -12.41 0.28 -13.83
N VAL A 243 -13.65 0.62 -13.46
CA VAL A 243 -14.64 1.20 -14.39
C VAL A 243 -14.17 2.53 -14.98
N MET A 244 -13.63 3.43 -14.15
CA MET A 244 -13.14 4.74 -14.60
C MET A 244 -11.93 4.63 -15.55
N VAL A 245 -11.03 3.68 -15.29
CA VAL A 245 -9.88 3.41 -16.16
C VAL A 245 -10.33 2.84 -17.50
N ALA A 246 -11.28 1.89 -17.50
CA ALA A 246 -11.82 1.31 -18.72
C ALA A 246 -12.48 2.38 -19.63
N ASP A 247 -13.27 3.28 -19.04
CA ASP A 247 -13.88 4.39 -19.76
C ASP A 247 -12.84 5.34 -20.39
N LYS A 248 -11.84 5.74 -19.62
CA LYS A 248 -10.75 6.60 -20.12
C LYS A 248 -9.99 5.96 -21.29
N LEU A 249 -9.77 4.65 -21.25
CA LEU A 249 -9.14 3.91 -22.35
C LEU A 249 -10.03 3.82 -23.59
N ALA A 250 -11.36 3.86 -23.42
CA ALA A 250 -12.34 3.93 -24.51
C ALA A 250 -12.52 5.35 -25.08
N GLY A 251 -11.77 6.34 -24.57
CA GLY A 251 -11.87 7.75 -24.98
C GLY A 251 -12.97 8.53 -24.25
N GLY A 252 -13.56 7.96 -23.20
CA GLY A 252 -14.48 8.65 -22.31
C GLY A 252 -13.77 9.63 -21.37
N ASP A 253 -14.57 10.42 -20.66
CA ASP A 253 -14.11 11.50 -19.78
C ASP A 253 -14.58 11.36 -18.32
N ILE A 254 -15.07 10.18 -17.92
CA ILE A 254 -15.53 9.91 -16.54
C ILE A 254 -14.42 10.20 -15.53
N TYR A 255 -13.16 9.95 -15.89
CA TYR A 255 -12.02 10.21 -15.00
C TYR A 255 -11.85 11.69 -14.67
N ASP A 256 -12.14 12.57 -15.62
CA ASP A 256 -11.89 14.00 -15.52
C ASP A 256 -13.13 14.78 -15.03
N ARG A 257 -14.31 14.13 -15.01
CA ARG A 257 -15.56 14.70 -14.48
C ARG A 257 -15.75 14.38 -12.99
N PRO A 258 -16.16 15.34 -12.14
CA PRO A 258 -16.60 15.04 -10.79
C PRO A 258 -17.79 14.09 -10.78
N ALA A 259 -17.70 13.00 -10.03
CA ALA A 259 -18.78 12.03 -9.85
C ALA A 259 -19.14 11.90 -8.37
N ILE A 260 -20.44 11.72 -8.08
CA ILE A 260 -20.92 11.48 -6.72
C ILE A 260 -20.25 10.22 -6.18
N LEU A 261 -19.74 10.31 -4.95
CA LEU A 261 -19.16 9.16 -4.27
C LEU A 261 -20.27 8.16 -3.93
N ASP A 262 -20.03 6.89 -4.21
CA ASP A 262 -20.96 5.81 -3.84
C ASP A 262 -21.31 5.89 -2.35
N ILE A 263 -22.58 5.67 -2.04
CA ILE A 263 -23.11 5.88 -0.69
C ILE A 263 -22.46 4.96 0.34
N ASP A 264 -22.14 3.71 -0.02
CA ASP A 264 -21.50 2.75 0.89
C ASP A 264 -20.04 3.17 1.16
N ILE A 265 -19.32 3.59 0.11
CA ILE A 265 -17.95 4.13 0.26
C ILE A 265 -17.98 5.37 1.15
N ARG A 266 -18.89 6.31 0.91
CA ARG A 266 -19.03 7.54 1.70
C ARG A 266 -19.30 7.23 3.16
N GLN A 267 -20.32 6.41 3.46
CA GLN A 267 -20.70 6.08 4.84
C GLN A 267 -19.56 5.43 5.61
N ARG A 268 -18.80 4.52 4.97
CA ARG A 268 -17.64 3.88 5.60
C ARG A 268 -16.49 4.84 5.86
N LEU A 269 -16.23 5.78 4.95
CA LEU A 269 -15.21 6.82 5.14
C LEU A 269 -15.62 7.82 6.24
N GLU A 270 -16.89 8.22 6.29
CA GLU A 270 -17.41 9.09 7.35
C GLU A 270 -17.35 8.39 8.72
N LEU A 271 -17.69 7.09 8.78
CA LEU A 271 -17.53 6.29 10.00
C LEU A 271 -16.07 6.17 10.43
N LEU A 272 -15.14 5.97 9.48
CA LEU A 272 -13.70 5.95 9.77
C LEU A 272 -13.26 7.27 10.41
N LEU A 273 -13.62 8.41 9.80
CA LEU A 273 -13.26 9.73 10.31
C LEU A 273 -13.87 10.01 11.69
N ALA A 274 -15.10 9.57 11.94
CA ALA A 274 -15.76 9.73 13.24
C ALA A 274 -15.07 8.95 14.36
N ARG A 275 -14.40 7.84 14.04
CA ARG A 275 -13.74 6.94 15.01
C ARG A 275 -12.24 7.20 15.16
N PHE A 276 -11.66 8.01 14.26
CA PHE A 276 -10.23 8.29 14.23
C PHE A 276 -9.89 9.56 15.03
N PRO A 277 -8.97 9.52 16.01
CA PRO A 277 -8.69 10.70 16.82
C PRO A 277 -7.81 11.71 16.06
N LEU A 278 -8.38 12.88 15.76
CA LEU A 278 -7.72 13.97 15.02
C LEU A 278 -6.92 14.94 15.91
N SER A 279 -7.10 14.85 17.22
CA SER A 279 -6.31 15.53 18.26
C SER A 279 -5.59 14.48 19.10
N PHE A 280 -4.28 14.69 19.32
CA PHE A 280 -3.52 13.87 20.26
C PHE A 280 -3.69 14.46 21.66
N SER A 281 -4.48 13.81 22.52
CA SER A 281 -4.38 14.02 23.96
C SER A 281 -3.46 12.94 24.48
N PRO A 282 -2.24 13.26 24.96
CA PRO A 282 -1.42 12.25 25.62
C PRO A 282 -2.22 11.69 26.80
N SER A 283 -2.43 10.38 26.79
CA SER A 283 -3.05 9.63 27.88
C SER A 283 -2.39 10.06 29.20
N ALA A 284 -3.20 10.47 30.17
CA ALA A 284 -2.79 10.98 31.48
C ALA A 284 -2.20 9.87 32.37
N VAL A 285 -1.11 9.25 31.94
CA VAL A 285 -0.36 8.22 32.69
C VAL A 285 1.06 8.72 32.90
N ALA A 286 1.19 9.92 33.48
CA ALA A 286 2.46 10.45 34.00
C ALA A 286 2.26 11.49 35.11
N ALA A 287 1.16 11.41 35.87
CA ALA A 287 0.97 12.17 37.11
C ALA A 287 0.73 11.18 38.26
N GLY A 288 1.75 10.37 38.51
CA GLY A 288 1.84 9.42 39.62
C GLY A 288 3.26 9.42 40.15
N ARG A 289 3.68 10.56 40.70
CA ARG A 289 4.78 10.68 41.66
C ARG A 289 4.36 11.67 42.73
#